data_AF-A0A4Y6GJA3-F1
#
_entry.id   AF-A0A4Y6GJA3-F1
#
_cell.length_a   1.000
_cell.length_b   1.000
_cell.length_c   1.000
_cell.angle_alpha   90.00
_cell.angle_beta   90.00
_cell.angle_gamma   90.00
#
_symmetry.space_group_name_H-M   'P 1'
#
loop_
_entity.id
_entity.type
_entity.pdbx_description
1 polymer ?
#
loop_
_entity_poly.entity_id
_entity_poly.type
_entity_poly.pdbx_seq_one_letter_code
_entity_poly.pdbx_strand_id
1 'polypeptide(L)' 'MPKTFSLICICLNSTLHSSSFFFAKLPEAYAFFNPIVDIMPVIPVLFFLLALVWQAAVSFR' A
#
# COMPACT_ATOMS: atom_id res chain seq x y z
N MET A 1 -8.66 -19.94 -21.01
CA MET A 1 -8.36 -19.24 -19.74
C MET A 1 -8.26 -17.69 -19.90
N PRO A 2 -9.28 -16.97 -20.43
CA PRO A 2 -9.23 -15.50 -20.52
C PRO A 2 -9.91 -14.76 -19.35
N LYS A 3 -10.75 -15.45 -18.56
CA LYS A 3 -11.61 -14.83 -17.55
C LYS A 3 -10.85 -14.39 -16.29
N THR A 4 -9.85 -15.16 -15.87
CA THR A 4 -9.01 -14.84 -14.69
C THR A 4 -8.11 -13.64 -14.94
N PHE A 5 -7.49 -13.53 -16.12
CA PHE A 5 -6.69 -12.35 -16.48
C PHE A 5 -7.55 -11.09 -16.57
N SER A 6 -8.73 -11.18 -17.18
CA SER A 6 -9.68 -10.06 -17.25
C SER A 6 -10.13 -9.58 -15.87
N LEU A 7 -10.39 -10.51 -14.94
CA LEU A 7 -10.76 -10.18 -13.56
C LEU A 7 -9.60 -9.49 -12.80
N ILE A 8 -8.37 -9.97 -12.96
CA ILE A 8 -7.18 -9.34 -12.37
C ILE A 8 -6.97 -7.93 -12.92
N CYS A 9 -7.13 -7.72 -14.24
CA CYS A 9 -7.02 -6.41 -14.86
C CYS A 9 -8.10 -5.44 -14.36
N ILE A 10 -9.33 -5.89 -14.16
CA ILE A 10 -10.42 -5.06 -13.63
C ILE A 10 -10.16 -4.70 -12.16
N CYS A 11 -9.71 -5.66 -11.33
CA CYS A 11 -9.37 -5.42 -9.92
C CYS A 11 -8.16 -4.49 -9.76
N LEU A 12 -7.15 -4.59 -10.63
CA LEU A 12 -6.01 -3.67 -10.61
C LEU A 12 -6.40 -2.26 -11.06
N ASN A 13 -7.28 -2.14 -12.06
CA ASN A 13 -7.74 -0.83 -12.53
C ASN A 13 -8.63 -0.13 -11.49
N SER A 14 -9.49 -0.87 -10.78
CA SER A 14 -10.33 -0.31 -9.71
C SER A 14 -9.54 0.07 -8.45
N THR A 15 -8.52 -0.70 -8.08
CA THR A 15 -7.62 -0.36 -6.95
C THR A 15 -6.74 0.85 -7.27
N LEU A 16 -6.22 0.97 -8.51
CA LEU A 16 -5.50 2.16 -8.95
C LEU A 16 -6.42 3.39 -9.09
N HIS A 17 -7.65 3.23 -9.57
CA HIS A 17 -8.63 4.34 -9.63
C HIS A 17 -9.07 4.81 -8.24
N SER A 18 -9.10 3.91 -7.23
CA SER A 18 -9.34 4.27 -5.83
C SER A 18 -8.09 4.84 -5.12
N SER A 19 -6.91 4.76 -5.73
CA SER A 19 -5.66 5.33 -5.21
C SER A 19 -5.52 6.82 -5.52
N SER A 20 -6.63 7.55 -5.61
CA SER A 20 -6.65 8.94 -5.18
C SER A 20 -6.24 8.94 -3.71
N PHE A 21 -4.92 8.94 -3.44
CA PHE A 21 -4.34 9.10 -2.13
C PHE A 21 -5.00 10.34 -1.54
N PHE A 22 -6.00 10.13 -0.69
CA PHE A 22 -6.81 11.19 -0.12
C PHE A 22 -5.91 11.91 0.88
N PHE A 23 -5.12 12.88 0.40
CA PHE A 23 -4.43 13.85 1.23
C PHE A 23 -5.47 14.86 1.73
N ALA A 24 -6.41 14.38 2.54
CA ALA A 24 -7.29 15.25 3.29
C ALA A 24 -6.47 15.91 4.40
N LYS A 25 -6.60 17.22 4.54
CA LYS A 25 -5.94 17.95 5.61
C LYS A 25 -6.44 17.41 6.95
N LEU A 26 -5.51 17.03 7.83
CA LEU A 26 -5.87 16.60 9.18
C LEU A 26 -6.61 17.73 9.91
N PRO A 27 -7.52 17.40 10.85
CA PRO A 27 -8.08 18.40 11.74
C PRO A 27 -6.97 19.17 12.47
N GLU A 28 -7.22 20.42 12.82
CA GLU A 28 -6.19 21.34 13.34
C GLU A 28 -5.43 20.79 14.56
N ALA A 29 -6.13 20.11 15.47
CA ALA A 29 -5.53 19.45 16.63
C ALA A 29 -4.48 18.37 16.29
N TYR A 30 -4.53 17.81 15.08
CA TYR A 30 -3.63 16.77 14.58
C TYR A 30 -2.67 17.28 13.50
N ALA A 31 -2.64 18.58 13.23
CA ALA A 31 -1.77 19.14 12.20
C ALA A 31 -0.27 18.87 12.45
N PHE A 32 0.11 18.66 13.71
CA PHE A 32 1.47 18.23 14.08
C PHE A 32 1.85 16.85 13.51
N PHE A 33 0.86 15.96 13.27
CA PHE A 33 1.09 14.61 12.74
C PHE A 33 1.06 14.53 11.21
N ASN A 34 0.85 15.65 10.49
CA ASN A 34 0.88 15.67 9.03
C ASN A 34 2.12 14.94 8.45
N PRO A 35 3.36 15.17 8.95
CA PRO A 35 4.53 14.47 8.42
C PRO A 35 4.47 12.94 8.54
N ILE A 36 3.78 12.41 9.56
CA ILE A 36 3.63 10.96 9.76
C ILE A 36 2.60 10.40 8.76
N VAL A 37 1.48 11.11 8.61
CA VAL A 37 0.40 10.71 7.69
C VAL A 37 0.88 10.76 6.24
N ASP A 38 1.75 11.69 5.90
CA ASP A 38 2.38 11.77 4.57
C ASP A 38 3.24 10.53 4.23
N ILE A 39 3.80 9.86 5.25
CA ILE A 39 4.62 8.65 5.09
C ILE A 39 3.76 7.38 5.16
N MET A 40 2.60 7.40 5.83
CA MET A 40 1.71 6.24 6.01
C MET A 40 1.38 5.45 4.73
N PRO A 41 1.18 6.08 3.54
CA PRO A 41 1.09 5.39 2.25
C PRO A 41 2.16 4.34 1.95
N VAL A 42 3.38 4.47 2.50
CA VAL A 42 4.50 3.56 2.23
C VAL A 42 4.42 2.24 3.00
N ILE A 43 3.59 2.17 4.05
CA ILE A 43 3.51 1.02 4.97
C ILE A 43 3.30 -0.33 4.24
N PRO A 44 2.42 -0.46 3.23
CA PRO A 44 2.26 -1.72 2.50
C PRO A 44 3.56 -2.21 1.85
N VAL A 45 4.38 -1.29 1.33
CA VAL A 45 5.68 -1.63 0.74
C VAL A 45 6.64 -2.13 1.82
N LEU A 46 6.65 -1.51 3.00
CA LEU A 46 7.48 -1.95 4.13
C LEU A 46 7.12 -3.38 4.58
N PHE A 47 5.84 -3.73 4.61
CA PHE A 47 5.42 -5.11 4.92
C PHE A 47 5.83 -6.12 3.85
N PHE A 48 5.77 -5.74 2.57
CA PHE A 48 6.29 -6.57 1.50
C PHE A 48 7.80 -6.80 1.64
N LEU A 49 8.58 -5.74 1.92
CA LEU A 49 10.01 -5.86 2.19
C LEU A 49 10.29 -6.69 3.44
N LEU A 50 9.49 -6.53 4.49
CA LEU A 50 9.61 -7.33 5.71
C LEU A 50 9.41 -8.82 5.42
N ALA A 51 8.49 -9.19 4.52
CA ALA A 51 8.33 -10.58 4.12
C ALA A 51 9.59 -11.15 3.45
N LEU A 52 10.28 -10.34 2.62
CA LEU A 52 11.57 -10.74 2.02
C LEU A 52 12.68 -10.84 3.07
N VAL A 53 12.73 -9.90 4.01
CA VAL A 53 13.69 -9.94 5.13
C VAL A 53 13.44 -11.19 5.99
N TRP A 54 12.19 -11.50 6.29
CA TRP A 54 11.81 -12.68 7.05
C TRP A 54 12.20 -13.97 6.31
N GLN A 55 11.91 -14.05 5.02
CA GLN A 55 12.32 -15.19 4.20
C GLN A 55 13.85 -15.33 4.14
N ALA A 56 14.59 -14.24 3.99
CA ALA A 56 16.05 -14.25 4.06
C ALA A 56 16.57 -14.74 5.43
N ALA A 57 15.92 -14.33 6.53
CA ALA A 57 16.29 -14.76 7.89
C ALA A 57 16.12 -16.27 8.11
N VAL A 58 15.18 -16.91 7.42
CA VAL A 58 15.00 -18.37 7.42
C VAL A 58 15.66 -19.07 6.22
N SER A 59 16.58 -18.39 5.53
CA SER A 59 17.35 -18.90 4.38
C SER A 59 16.50 -19.31 3.17
N PHE A 60 15.35 -18.68 2.95
CA PHE A 60 14.42 -18.96 1.85
C PHE A 60 14.04 -20.44 1.74
N ARG A 61 13.84 -21.09 2.90
CA ARG A 61 13.30 -22.45 2.99
C ARG A 61 11.78 -22.48 2.87
#